data_AF-M6EAW4-F1
#
_entry.id   AF-M6EAW4-F1
#
_cell.length_a   1.000
_cell.length_b   1.000
_cell.length_c   1.000
_cell.angle_alpha   90.00
_cell.angle_beta   90.00
_cell.angle_gamma   90.00
#
_symmetry.space_group_name_H-M   'P 1'
#
loop_
_entity.id
_entity.type
_entity.pdbx_description
1 polymer ?
#
loop_
_entity_poly.entity_id
_entity_poly.type
_entity_poly.pdbx_seq_one_letter_code
_entity_poly.pdbx_strand_id
1 'polypeptide(L)'
;MKKIIKVILIALAIFNLTFCKNEEKLNVNDILGILLLKKNSESVGESLGLTIAFSHRLRKPNGEVFLCKEYSTAYLDKKAEWNQGHEEFITYIKAGINLDLVIDRIDGPCMIPNKVSACIYEGEGGVNSRIPHSYSYSGEREYLVPTMHLYNLPVKTAKEACLDSRINRGIAAEYRCYAQGQCWE
;
A
#
# COMPACT_ATOMS: atom_id res chain seq x y z
N MET A 1 -51.59 4.47 -13.15
CA MET A 1 -50.40 5.26 -12.73
C MET A 1 -49.11 4.45 -12.56
N LYS A 2 -49.11 3.18 -12.11
CA LYS A 2 -47.87 2.38 -11.92
C LYS A 2 -47.12 1.96 -13.21
N LYS A 3 -47.78 1.92 -14.38
CA LYS A 3 -47.13 1.52 -15.65
C LYS A 3 -46.37 2.65 -16.34
N ILE A 4 -46.80 3.91 -16.19
CA ILE A 4 -46.16 5.08 -16.83
C ILE A 4 -44.82 5.42 -16.14
N ILE A 5 -44.75 5.27 -14.82
CA ILE A 5 -43.52 5.53 -14.03
C ILE A 5 -42.38 4.56 -14.41
N LYS A 6 -42.70 3.30 -14.74
CA LYS A 6 -41.68 2.32 -15.18
C LYS A 6 -41.09 2.67 -16.55
N VAL A 7 -41.88 3.21 -17.47
CA VAL A 7 -41.39 3.59 -18.82
C VAL A 7 -40.51 4.84 -18.76
N ILE A 8 -40.83 5.79 -17.89
CA ILE A 8 -40.02 7.01 -17.67
C ILE A 8 -38.65 6.67 -17.07
N LEU A 9 -38.59 5.74 -16.12
CA LEU A 9 -37.32 5.26 -15.53
C LEU A 9 -36.43 4.54 -16.55
N ILE A 10 -37.02 3.75 -17.44
CA ILE A 10 -36.28 3.07 -18.51
C ILE A 10 -35.79 4.08 -19.55
N ALA A 11 -36.61 5.09 -19.89
CA ALA A 11 -36.21 6.17 -20.79
C ALA A 11 -35.07 7.03 -20.21
N LEU A 12 -35.09 7.34 -18.90
CA LEU A 12 -33.99 8.05 -18.23
C LEU A 12 -32.68 7.23 -18.20
N ALA A 13 -32.78 5.91 -18.01
CA ALA A 13 -31.61 5.03 -18.04
C ALA A 13 -30.99 4.94 -19.46
N ILE A 14 -31.83 4.91 -20.50
CA ILE A 14 -31.37 4.92 -21.90
C ILE A 14 -30.78 6.29 -22.26
N PHE A 15 -31.36 7.39 -21.79
CA PHE A 15 -30.86 8.75 -22.08
C PHE A 15 -29.49 9.01 -21.42
N ASN A 16 -29.28 8.50 -20.19
CA ASN A 16 -27.96 8.54 -19.52
C ASN A 16 -26.93 7.65 -20.23
N LEU A 17 -27.34 6.48 -20.76
CA LEU A 17 -26.45 5.63 -21.56
C LEU A 17 -26.06 6.28 -22.90
N THR A 18 -26.95 7.06 -23.52
CA THR A 18 -26.60 7.89 -24.69
C THR A 18 -25.76 9.12 -24.36
N PHE A 19 -25.86 9.66 -23.14
CA PHE A 19 -24.94 10.70 -22.65
C PHE A 19 -23.57 10.14 -22.24
N CYS A 20 -23.45 8.82 -22.03
CA CYS A 20 -22.19 8.09 -21.96
C CYS A 20 -21.62 7.70 -23.35
N LYS A 21 -22.11 8.30 -24.44
CA LYS A 21 -21.41 8.33 -25.74
C LYS A 21 -20.65 9.65 -25.91
N ASN A 22 -19.84 10.01 -24.92
CA ASN A 22 -18.59 10.66 -25.27
C ASN A 22 -17.63 9.51 -25.57
N GLU A 23 -17.40 9.24 -26.84
CA GLU A 23 -16.21 8.53 -27.28
C GLU A 23 -15.00 9.41 -26.94
N GLU A 24 -14.65 9.46 -25.65
CA GLU A 24 -13.26 9.75 -25.28
C GLU A 24 -12.45 8.70 -26.01
N LYS A 25 -11.61 9.16 -26.95
CA LYS A 25 -10.54 8.35 -27.52
C LYS A 25 -9.62 7.96 -26.37
N LEU A 26 -9.98 6.87 -25.68
CA LEU A 26 -9.13 6.23 -24.69
C LEU A 26 -7.84 5.86 -25.40
N ASN A 27 -6.81 6.67 -25.15
CA ASN A 27 -5.49 6.50 -25.73
C ASN A 27 -4.94 5.16 -25.22
N VAL A 28 -4.25 4.41 -26.08
CA VAL A 28 -3.56 3.17 -25.68
C VAL A 28 -2.62 3.44 -24.50
N ASN A 29 -2.02 4.63 -24.40
CA ASN A 29 -1.23 5.07 -23.25
C ASN A 29 -2.06 5.26 -21.97
N ASP A 30 -3.30 5.73 -22.07
CA ASP A 30 -4.20 5.88 -20.92
C ASP A 30 -4.69 4.51 -20.45
N ILE A 31 -4.96 3.58 -21.39
CA ILE A 31 -5.29 2.19 -21.08
C ILE A 31 -4.10 1.48 -20.41
N LEU A 32 -2.88 1.64 -20.94
CA LEU A 32 -1.66 1.15 -20.31
C LEU A 32 -1.43 1.79 -18.93
N GLY A 33 -1.67 3.09 -18.79
CA GLY A 33 -1.62 3.79 -17.52
C GLY A 33 -2.61 3.22 -16.50
N ILE A 34 -3.86 2.99 -16.90
CA ILE A 34 -4.91 2.39 -16.07
C ILE A 34 -4.58 0.93 -15.73
N LEU A 35 -4.04 0.14 -16.66
CA LEU A 35 -3.61 -1.24 -16.42
C LEU A 35 -2.40 -1.32 -15.49
N LEU A 36 -1.43 -0.43 -15.64
CA LEU A 36 -0.27 -0.31 -14.75
C LEU A 36 -0.73 0.14 -13.35
N LEU A 37 -1.65 1.11 -13.25
CA LEU A 37 -2.28 1.53 -12.00
C LEU A 37 -3.00 0.35 -11.32
N LYS A 38 -3.75 -0.44 -12.09
CA LYS A 38 -4.49 -1.60 -11.58
C LYS A 38 -3.57 -2.71 -11.10
N LYS A 39 -2.55 -3.07 -11.88
CA LYS A 39 -1.56 -4.10 -11.51
C LYS A 39 -0.69 -3.68 -10.32
N ASN A 40 -0.38 -2.40 -10.20
CA ASN A 40 0.38 -1.87 -9.06
C ASN A 40 -0.47 -1.74 -7.79
N SER A 41 -1.80 -1.74 -7.89
CA SER A 41 -2.68 -1.68 -6.72
C SER A 41 -2.92 -3.02 -6.01
N GLU A 42 -2.53 -4.15 -6.61
CA GLU A 42 -2.77 -5.50 -6.06
C GLU A 42 -2.02 -5.76 -4.75
N SER A 43 -2.60 -6.59 -3.87
CA SER A 43 -1.95 -7.05 -2.64
C SER A 43 -0.66 -7.79 -2.95
N VAL A 44 0.45 -7.37 -2.32
CA VAL A 44 1.72 -8.08 -2.47
C VAL A 44 1.65 -9.40 -1.69
N GLY A 45 0.98 -9.41 -0.54
CA GLY A 45 0.75 -10.60 0.26
C GLY A 45 0.01 -11.69 -0.50
N GLU A 46 -1.07 -11.34 -1.18
CA GLU A 46 -1.80 -12.31 -2.00
C GLU A 46 -0.97 -12.78 -3.21
N SER A 47 -0.17 -11.90 -3.82
CA SER A 47 0.75 -12.28 -4.90
C SER A 47 1.83 -13.28 -4.46
N LEU A 48 2.14 -13.31 -3.16
CA LEU A 48 3.05 -14.25 -2.52
C LEU A 48 2.38 -15.57 -2.12
N GLY A 49 1.07 -15.72 -2.39
CA GLY A 49 0.27 -16.88 -2.00
C GLY A 49 -0.18 -16.85 -0.53
N LEU A 50 -0.11 -15.70 0.14
CA LEU A 50 -0.56 -15.56 1.53
C LEU A 50 -2.06 -15.27 1.59
N THR A 51 -2.74 -15.82 2.60
CA THR A 51 -4.09 -15.39 2.97
C THR A 51 -3.97 -14.23 3.96
N ILE A 52 -4.22 -13.01 3.50
CA ILE A 52 -4.11 -11.79 4.32
C ILE A 52 -5.33 -11.65 5.24
N ALA A 53 -5.08 -11.62 6.53
CA ALA A 53 -6.11 -11.50 7.57
C ALA A 53 -6.37 -10.04 7.95
N PHE A 54 -5.32 -9.24 8.04
CA PHE A 54 -5.43 -7.80 8.32
C PHE A 54 -4.25 -7.05 7.75
N SER A 55 -4.40 -5.74 7.61
CA SER A 55 -3.36 -4.86 7.13
C SER A 55 -3.35 -3.55 7.89
N HIS A 56 -2.19 -2.90 7.92
CA HIS A 56 -2.04 -1.52 8.35
C HIS A 56 -1.67 -0.64 7.17
N ARG A 57 -2.47 0.40 6.93
CA ARG A 57 -2.18 1.41 5.91
C ARG A 57 -1.76 2.70 6.56
N LEU A 58 -0.59 3.22 6.22
CA LEU A 58 -0.18 4.56 6.66
C LEU A 58 -0.43 5.54 5.53
N ARG A 59 -1.01 6.68 5.89
CA ARG A 59 -1.33 7.78 4.98
C ARG A 59 -1.12 9.12 5.65
N LYS A 60 -0.93 10.18 4.87
CA LYS A 60 -1.00 11.55 5.38
C LYS A 60 -2.45 11.91 5.80
N PRO A 61 -2.62 12.93 6.66
CA PRO A 61 -3.95 13.45 7.02
C PRO A 61 -4.79 13.88 5.80
N ASN A 62 -4.14 14.31 4.71
CA ASN A 62 -4.81 14.68 3.45
C ASN A 62 -5.29 13.48 2.60
N GLY A 63 -5.01 12.25 3.03
CA GLY A 63 -5.44 11.02 2.34
C GLY A 63 -4.39 10.35 1.44
N GLU A 64 -3.22 10.97 1.22
CA GLU A 64 -2.14 10.36 0.42
C GLU A 64 -1.61 9.09 1.09
N VAL A 65 -1.72 7.94 0.42
CA VAL A 65 -1.29 6.63 0.95
C VAL A 65 0.21 6.44 0.74
N PHE A 66 0.91 6.12 1.82
CA PHE A 66 2.36 5.95 1.84
C PHE A 66 2.74 4.48 1.73
N LEU A 67 2.15 3.64 2.57
CA LEU A 67 2.50 2.24 2.65
C LEU A 67 1.37 1.38 3.18
N CYS A 68 1.47 0.10 2.87
CA CYS A 68 0.64 -0.97 3.42
C CYS A 68 1.57 -2.04 4.02
N LYS A 69 1.26 -2.50 5.22
CA LYS A 69 1.83 -3.71 5.80
C LYS A 69 0.74 -4.76 5.87
N GLU A 70 0.98 -5.92 5.26
CA GLU A 70 -0.04 -6.97 5.16
C GLU A 70 0.33 -8.18 6.01
N TYR A 71 -0.61 -8.63 6.82
CA TYR A 71 -0.41 -9.70 7.79
C TYR A 71 -1.24 -10.91 7.41
N SER A 72 -0.58 -12.05 7.22
CA SER A 72 -1.27 -13.31 6.98
C SER A 72 -2.05 -13.76 8.23
N THR A 73 -2.90 -14.77 8.06
CA THR A 73 -3.60 -15.43 9.17
C THR A 73 -2.65 -15.93 10.28
N ALA A 74 -1.37 -16.15 9.99
CA ALA A 74 -0.36 -16.54 10.98
C ALA A 74 -0.09 -15.47 12.05
N TYR A 75 -0.49 -14.22 11.82
CA TYR A 75 -0.26 -13.09 12.73
C TYR A 75 -1.49 -12.70 13.56
N LEU A 76 -2.60 -13.44 13.47
CA LEU A 76 -3.85 -13.07 14.14
C LEU A 76 -3.68 -12.90 15.67
N ASP A 77 -2.94 -13.79 16.31
CA ASP A 77 -2.68 -13.72 17.76
C ASP A 77 -1.85 -12.50 18.17
N LYS A 78 -1.16 -11.87 17.22
CA LYS A 78 -0.35 -10.67 17.42
C LYS A 78 -1.05 -9.37 17.00
N LYS A 79 -2.27 -9.43 16.44
CA LYS A 79 -2.99 -8.27 15.90
C LYS A 79 -3.13 -7.14 16.93
N ALA A 80 -3.45 -7.45 18.18
CA ALA A 80 -3.61 -6.46 19.24
C ALA A 80 -2.28 -5.77 19.59
N GLU A 81 -1.21 -6.54 19.80
CA GLU A 81 0.14 -6.04 20.06
C GLU A 81 0.59 -5.09 18.94
N TRP A 82 0.41 -5.51 17.69
CA TRP A 82 0.85 -4.73 16.52
C TRP A 82 -0.01 -3.48 16.34
N ASN A 83 -1.31 -3.54 16.59
CA ASN A 83 -2.19 -2.37 16.56
C ASN A 83 -1.74 -1.27 17.51
N GLN A 84 -1.29 -1.65 18.72
CA GLN A 84 -0.78 -0.71 19.71
C GLN A 84 0.60 -0.18 19.31
N GLY A 85 1.53 -1.08 18.98
CA GLY A 85 2.90 -0.70 18.62
C GLY A 85 2.96 0.27 17.44
N HIS A 86 2.04 0.16 16.48
CA HIS A 86 1.98 1.10 15.37
C HIS A 86 1.49 2.51 15.76
N GLU A 87 0.60 2.66 16.74
CA GLU A 87 0.16 3.98 17.22
C GLU A 87 1.30 4.73 17.92
N GLU A 88 2.08 4.00 18.72
CA GLU A 88 3.30 4.53 19.35
C GLU A 88 4.34 4.90 18.29
N PHE A 89 4.49 4.03 17.29
CA PHE A 89 5.44 4.25 16.20
C PHE A 89 5.13 5.49 15.35
N ILE A 90 3.87 5.75 14.98
CA ILE A 90 3.54 6.97 14.22
C ILE A 90 3.84 8.25 15.02
N THR A 91 3.68 8.21 16.35
CA THR A 91 4.03 9.35 17.21
C THR A 91 5.54 9.59 17.22
N TYR A 92 6.32 8.51 17.29
CA TYR A 92 7.78 8.57 17.17
C TYR A 92 8.24 9.11 15.82
N ILE A 93 7.64 8.66 14.72
CA ILE A 93 7.92 9.15 13.37
C ILE A 93 7.62 10.65 13.23
N LYS A 94 6.47 11.11 13.75
CA LYS A 94 6.13 12.53 13.77
C LYS A 94 7.17 13.36 14.52
N ALA A 95 7.60 12.90 15.70
CA ALA A 95 8.60 13.61 16.49
C ALA A 95 10.00 13.60 15.83
N GLY A 96 10.36 12.49 15.18
CA GLY A 96 11.71 12.27 14.65
C GLY A 96 11.95 12.87 13.27
N ILE A 97 11.00 12.77 12.35
CA ILE A 97 11.14 13.23 10.96
C ILE A 97 10.03 14.19 10.51
N ASN A 98 9.23 14.71 11.46
CA ASN A 98 8.13 15.66 11.21
C ASN A 98 7.13 15.17 10.14
N LEU A 99 6.92 13.86 10.08
CA LEU A 99 5.97 13.24 9.16
C LEU A 99 4.70 12.84 9.91
N ASP A 100 3.63 13.61 9.69
CA ASP A 100 2.33 13.33 10.30
C ASP A 100 1.62 12.22 9.52
N LEU A 101 1.35 11.10 10.20
CA LEU A 101 0.75 9.92 9.60
C LEU A 101 -0.47 9.47 10.38
N VAL A 102 -1.47 9.01 9.64
CA VAL A 102 -2.64 8.33 10.14
C VAL A 102 -2.54 6.87 9.76
N ILE A 103 -2.85 5.99 10.70
CA ILE A 103 -2.92 4.56 10.46
C ILE A 103 -4.38 4.11 10.29
N ASP A 104 -4.69 3.53 9.15
CA ASP A 104 -5.94 2.79 8.95
C ASP A 104 -5.70 1.31 9.24
N ARG A 105 -6.60 0.71 10.02
CA ARG A 105 -6.66 -0.74 10.28
C ARG A 105 -7.65 -1.36 9.30
N ILE A 106 -7.19 -2.32 8.51
CA ILE A 106 -7.99 -2.94 7.45
C ILE A 106 -8.11 -4.42 7.77
N ASP A 107 -9.33 -4.96 7.72
CA ASP A 107 -9.53 -6.41 7.72
C ASP A 107 -9.38 -6.92 6.29
N GLY A 108 -8.35 -7.74 6.05
CA GLY A 108 -7.94 -8.20 4.72
C GLY A 108 -6.78 -7.42 4.06
N PRO A 109 -6.60 -7.61 2.74
CA PRO A 109 -5.49 -7.02 1.97
C PRO A 109 -5.57 -5.50 1.84
N CYS A 110 -4.44 -4.89 1.48
CA CYS A 110 -4.31 -3.44 1.37
C CYS A 110 -3.80 -3.01 -0.01
N MET A 111 -4.45 -2.01 -0.58
CA MET A 111 -4.07 -1.45 -1.87
C MET A 111 -3.30 -0.13 -1.70
N ILE A 112 -2.27 0.05 -2.52
CA ILE A 112 -1.50 1.29 -2.62
C ILE A 112 -1.63 1.86 -4.04
N PRO A 113 -2.23 3.04 -4.21
CA PRO A 113 -2.16 3.77 -5.47
C PRO A 113 -0.70 4.07 -5.83
N ASN A 114 -0.29 3.82 -7.08
CA ASN A 114 1.08 4.06 -7.54
C ASN A 114 2.15 3.33 -6.71
N LYS A 115 1.88 2.08 -6.29
CA LYS A 115 2.90 1.22 -5.67
C LYS A 115 4.13 1.13 -6.57
N VAL A 116 5.29 1.45 -6.01
CA VAL A 116 6.57 1.38 -6.74
C VAL A 116 7.38 0.18 -6.28
N SER A 117 7.32 -0.18 -5.00
CA SER A 117 8.15 -1.23 -4.43
C SER A 117 7.49 -1.95 -3.26
N ALA A 118 8.13 -3.02 -2.79
CA ALA A 118 7.86 -3.62 -1.50
C ALA A 118 9.13 -4.17 -0.86
N CYS A 119 9.14 -4.13 0.47
CA CYS A 119 10.02 -4.91 1.31
C CYS A 119 9.28 -6.12 1.85
N ILE A 120 9.82 -7.31 1.70
CA ILE A 120 9.20 -8.54 2.17
C ILE A 120 10.08 -9.10 3.27
N TYR A 121 9.59 -9.03 4.51
CA TYR A 121 10.29 -9.53 5.69
C TYR A 121 9.78 -10.91 6.06
N GLU A 122 10.67 -11.85 6.36
CA GLU A 122 10.31 -13.21 6.77
C GLU A 122 10.80 -13.47 8.18
N GLY A 123 9.92 -13.92 9.09
CA GLY A 123 10.29 -14.19 10.47
C GLY A 123 10.07 -13.02 11.44
N GLU A 124 9.50 -11.90 10.97
CA GLU A 124 9.26 -10.74 11.83
C GLU A 124 8.30 -11.10 12.98
N GLY A 125 8.65 -10.68 14.19
CA GLY A 125 7.91 -11.02 15.41
C GLY A 125 8.01 -12.49 15.84
N GLY A 126 8.95 -13.27 15.26
CA GLY A 126 9.14 -14.70 15.56
C GLY A 126 8.13 -15.61 14.87
N VAL A 127 7.38 -15.10 13.89
CA VAL A 127 6.38 -15.87 13.15
C VAL A 127 6.97 -16.27 11.80
N ASN A 128 6.93 -17.56 11.47
CA ASN A 128 7.43 -18.09 10.20
C ASN A 128 6.47 -17.81 9.03
N SER A 129 6.21 -16.53 8.77
CA SER A 129 5.43 -16.05 7.64
C SER A 129 6.06 -14.75 7.14
N ARG A 130 5.80 -14.45 5.86
CA ARG A 130 6.22 -13.18 5.27
C ARG A 130 5.26 -12.05 5.65
N ILE A 131 5.82 -10.84 5.76
CA ILE A 131 5.11 -9.57 5.90
C ILE A 131 5.60 -8.65 4.79
N PRO A 132 4.81 -8.43 3.73
CA PRO A 132 5.14 -7.41 2.75
C PRO A 132 4.76 -6.02 3.26
N HIS A 133 5.74 -5.14 3.28
CA HIS A 133 5.60 -3.69 3.38
C HIS A 133 5.67 -3.13 1.97
N SER A 134 4.53 -2.77 1.41
CA SER A 134 4.44 -2.17 0.08
C SER A 134 4.53 -0.65 0.20
N TYR A 135 5.17 0.03 -0.75
CA TYR A 135 5.39 1.48 -0.71
C TYR A 135 4.91 2.18 -1.98
N SER A 136 4.32 3.35 -1.83
CA SER A 136 4.18 4.32 -2.92
C SER A 136 5.51 5.05 -3.16
N TYR A 137 5.59 5.81 -4.25
CA TYR A 137 6.76 6.64 -4.55
C TYR A 137 7.14 7.56 -3.38
N SER A 138 6.16 8.25 -2.80
CA SER A 138 6.32 9.11 -1.62
C SER A 138 6.66 8.28 -0.38
N GLY A 139 6.07 7.09 -0.23
CA GLY A 139 6.36 6.17 0.88
C GLY A 139 7.83 5.77 0.96
N GLU A 140 8.50 5.53 -0.17
CA GLU A 140 9.95 5.27 -0.17
C GLU A 140 10.75 6.50 0.29
N ARG A 141 10.37 7.69 -0.21
CA ARG A 141 11.19 8.89 -0.16
C ARG A 141 11.03 9.72 1.11
N GLU A 142 9.80 9.82 1.58
CA GLU A 142 9.45 10.64 2.73
C GLU A 142 9.35 9.80 4.00
N TYR A 143 9.10 8.49 3.89
CA TYR A 143 8.95 7.60 5.03
C TYR A 143 10.10 6.60 5.18
N LEU A 144 10.31 5.68 4.24
CA LEU A 144 11.21 4.53 4.44
C LEU A 144 12.65 4.97 4.69
N VAL A 145 13.24 5.73 3.77
CA VAL A 145 14.63 6.18 3.89
C VAL A 145 14.83 7.14 5.08
N PRO A 146 13.99 8.18 5.28
CA PRO A 146 14.12 9.05 6.44
C PRO A 146 13.95 8.33 7.79
N THR A 147 13.12 7.28 7.85
CA THR A 147 12.99 6.46 9.06
C THR A 147 14.31 5.75 9.40
N MET A 148 15.07 5.30 8.41
CA MET A 148 16.39 4.70 8.65
C MET A 148 17.39 5.74 9.17
N HIS A 149 17.33 6.98 8.67
CA HIS A 149 18.17 8.07 9.17
C HIS A 149 17.85 8.42 10.63
N LEU A 150 16.58 8.36 11.02
CA LEU A 150 16.15 8.49 12.42
C LEU A 150 16.80 7.43 13.33
N TYR A 151 17.11 6.25 12.79
CA TYR A 151 17.88 5.20 13.46
C TYR A 151 19.41 5.33 13.32
N ASN A 152 19.91 6.46 12.85
CA ASN A 152 21.33 6.72 12.57
C ASN A 152 21.95 5.75 11.54
N LEU A 153 21.15 5.29 10.57
CA LEU A 153 21.61 4.38 9.52
C LEU A 153 21.79 5.17 8.22
N PRO A 154 23.01 5.23 7.65
CA PRO A 154 23.31 6.09 6.50
C PRO A 154 22.92 5.43 5.17
N VAL A 155 21.71 4.90 5.06
CA VAL A 155 21.19 4.31 3.82
C VAL A 155 20.86 5.42 2.82
N LYS A 156 21.09 5.18 1.53
CA LYS A 156 20.88 6.15 0.46
C LYS A 156 19.67 5.84 -0.39
N THR A 157 19.20 4.59 -0.35
CA THR A 157 18.16 4.09 -1.26
C THR A 157 17.14 3.27 -0.48
N ALA A 158 15.94 3.11 -1.05
CA ALA A 158 14.90 2.27 -0.46
C ALA A 158 15.34 0.81 -0.42
N LYS A 159 16.09 0.34 -1.42
CA LYS A 159 16.68 -1.01 -1.43
C LYS A 159 17.67 -1.21 -0.29
N GLU A 160 18.57 -0.26 -0.06
CA GLU A 160 19.50 -0.31 1.08
C GLU A 160 18.74 -0.30 2.41
N ALA A 161 17.74 0.58 2.56
CA ALA A 161 16.87 0.62 3.75
C ALA A 161 16.17 -0.72 4.00
N CYS A 162 15.69 -1.36 2.94
CA CYS A 162 14.99 -2.63 2.99
C CYS A 162 15.86 -3.78 3.47
N LEU A 163 17.11 -3.82 2.99
CA LEU A 163 18.03 -4.94 3.17
C LEU A 163 18.98 -4.74 4.36
N ASP A 164 18.88 -3.64 5.10
CA ASP A 164 19.76 -3.35 6.23
C ASP A 164 19.54 -4.34 7.39
N SER A 165 20.54 -5.21 7.60
CA SER A 165 20.47 -6.28 8.59
C SER A 165 20.41 -5.80 10.04
N ARG A 166 20.80 -4.55 10.32
CA ARG A 166 20.75 -3.96 11.67
C ARG A 166 19.31 -3.71 12.11
N ILE A 167 18.44 -3.28 11.19
CA ILE A 167 17.01 -3.07 11.46
C ILE A 167 16.25 -4.37 11.37
N ASN A 168 16.59 -5.20 10.39
CA ASN A 168 15.94 -6.48 10.18
C ASN A 168 16.31 -7.51 11.27
N ARG A 169 17.22 -7.18 12.21
CA ARG A 169 17.63 -8.07 13.31
C ARG A 169 18.07 -9.44 12.83
N GLY A 170 18.70 -9.48 11.66
CA GLY A 170 19.14 -10.72 11.01
C GLY A 170 18.04 -11.56 10.35
N ILE A 171 16.79 -11.08 10.30
CA ILE A 171 15.73 -11.77 9.53
C ILE A 171 15.94 -11.59 8.03
N ALA A 172 15.44 -12.54 7.25
CA ALA A 172 15.51 -12.45 5.80
C ALA A 172 14.61 -11.33 5.27
N ALA A 173 15.14 -10.56 4.32
CA ALA A 173 14.44 -9.48 3.66
C ALA A 173 14.66 -9.54 2.15
N GLU A 174 13.61 -9.27 1.39
CA GLU A 174 13.65 -9.13 -0.07
C GLU A 174 13.12 -7.74 -0.45
N TYR A 175 13.85 -7.03 -1.31
CA TYR A 175 13.35 -5.81 -1.95
C TYR A 175 12.84 -6.14 -3.35
N ARG A 176 11.60 -5.72 -3.67
CA ARG A 176 11.01 -5.84 -5.00
C ARG A 176 10.69 -4.47 -5.57
N CYS A 177 11.18 -4.21 -6.78
CA CYS A 177 10.79 -3.05 -7.57
C CYS A 177 9.71 -3.44 -8.60
N TYR A 178 8.54 -2.81 -8.52
CA TYR A 178 7.43 -3.01 -9.46
C TYR A 178 7.40 -1.98 -10.59
N ALA A 179 8.04 -0.83 -10.39
CA ALA A 179 8.12 0.26 -11.37
C ALA A 179 9.59 0.65 -11.63
N GLN A 180 10.27 -0.08 -12.51
CA GLN A 180 11.67 0.19 -12.86
C GLN A 180 11.87 1.65 -13.31
N GLY A 181 12.93 2.28 -12.80
CA GLY A 181 13.21 3.71 -13.00
C GLY A 181 12.46 4.65 -12.07
N GLN A 182 11.49 4.16 -11.29
CA GLN A 182 10.79 4.95 -10.25
C GLN A 182 11.16 4.51 -8.83
N CYS A 183 11.53 3.25 -8.66
CA CYS A 183 12.08 2.72 -7.42
C CYS A 183 13.36 3.44 -7.01
N TRP A 184 13.53 3.67 -5.72
CA TRP A 184 14.78 4.20 -5.19
C TRP A 184 15.76 3.06 -4.90
N GLU A 185 16.43 2.55 -5.95
CA GLU A 185 17.45 1.48 -5.84
C GLU A 185 18.87 1.98 -5.59
#